data_AF-A0A4Y9NU88-F1
#
_entry.id   AF-A0A4Y9NU88-F1
#
_cell.length_a   1.000
_cell.length_b   1.000
_cell.length_c   1.000
_cell.angle_alpha   90.00
_cell.angle_beta   90.00
_cell.angle_gamma   90.00
#
_symmetry.space_group_name_H-M   'P 1'
#
loop_
_entity.id
_entity.type
_entity.pdbx_description
1 polymer ?
#
loop_
_entity_poly.entity_id
_entity_poly.type
_entity_poly.pdbx_seq_one_letter_code
_entity_poly.pdbx_strand_id
1 'polypeptide(L)'
;MALHRDIFWIGRQWAVTGAGIQAVDQRLRGVLDIEIAQLWDDHLVQSRRAKPGVNAADFDKALTVARERFPQAPASDPFVAQLRALGVIEAPVLSPAVPAMQLRAEGRLARFLPQWRIRR
;
A
#
# COMPACT_ATOMS: atom_id res chain seq x y z
N MET A 1 0.65 15.60 14.45
CA MET A 1 -0.34 15.70 13.35
C MET A 1 0.30 15.06 12.13
N ALA A 2 -0.16 13.88 11.71
CA ALA A 2 0.47 13.17 10.59
C ALA A 2 -0.10 13.71 9.28
N LEU A 3 0.72 14.46 8.52
CA LEU A 3 0.46 14.67 7.10
C LEU A 3 0.46 13.29 6.44
N HIS A 4 -0.67 12.86 5.88
CA HIS A 4 -0.74 11.63 5.09
C HIS A 4 0.24 11.80 3.90
N ARG A 5 1.39 11.10 3.93
CA ARG A 5 2.46 11.25 2.93
C ARG A 5 2.14 10.64 1.56
N ASP A 6 0.88 10.30 1.34
CA ASP A 6 0.44 9.39 0.30
C ASP A 6 -0.74 9.93 -0.51
N ILE A 7 -0.88 11.26 -0.64
CA ILE A 7 -1.94 11.89 -1.44
C ILE A 7 -1.42 12.18 -2.85
N PHE A 8 -2.01 11.52 -3.83
CA PHE A 8 -1.70 11.67 -5.26
C PHE A 8 -2.89 12.32 -5.96
N TRP A 9 -2.74 13.59 -6.33
CA TRP A 9 -3.78 14.35 -7.01
C TRP A 9 -3.90 13.93 -8.47
N ILE A 10 -5.12 13.64 -8.93
CA ILE A 10 -5.44 13.30 -10.31
C ILE A 10 -6.44 14.33 -10.84
N GLY A 11 -5.93 15.19 -11.73
CA GLY A 11 -6.70 16.32 -12.24
C GLY A 11 -7.11 17.27 -11.13
N ARG A 12 -8.35 17.75 -11.18
CA ARG A 12 -8.91 18.72 -10.21
C ARG A 12 -9.94 18.12 -9.26
N GLN A 13 -10.46 16.94 -9.59
CA GLN A 13 -11.60 16.35 -8.88
C GLN A 13 -11.23 15.16 -8.01
N TRP A 14 -10.05 14.56 -8.19
CA TRP A 14 -9.73 13.28 -7.56
C TRP A 14 -8.36 13.30 -6.87
N ALA A 15 -8.26 12.53 -5.79
CA ALA A 15 -7.00 12.21 -5.14
C ALA A 15 -6.98 10.74 -4.73
N VAL A 16 -5.87 10.05 -4.99
CA VAL A 16 -5.60 8.72 -4.45
C VAL A 16 -4.84 8.90 -3.14
N THR A 17 -5.37 8.33 -2.06
CA THR A 17 -4.84 8.45 -0.70
C THR A 17 -4.51 7.08 -0.13
N GLY A 18 -3.96 7.05 1.09
CA GLY A 18 -3.78 5.80 1.84
C GLY A 18 -5.09 5.11 2.25
N ALA A 19 -6.25 5.75 2.06
CA ALA A 19 -7.57 5.17 2.33
C ALA A 19 -8.29 4.68 1.06
N GLY A 20 -7.81 5.05 -0.13
CA GLY A 20 -8.44 4.74 -1.41
C GLY A 20 -8.56 5.98 -2.31
N ILE A 21 -9.59 6.02 -3.16
CA ILE A 21 -9.87 7.14 -4.04
C ILE A 21 -10.84 8.10 -3.35
N GLN A 22 -10.50 9.38 -3.32
CA GLN A 22 -11.34 10.42 -2.72
C GLN A 22 -11.65 11.53 -3.71
N ALA A 23 -12.89 11.99 -3.69
CA ALA A 23 -13.30 13.19 -4.41
C ALA A 23 -12.89 14.44 -3.63
N VAL A 24 -12.33 15.40 -4.35
CA VAL A 24 -11.79 16.65 -3.76
C VAL A 24 -12.91 17.59 -3.33
N ASP A 25 -14.06 17.53 -4.00
CA ASP A 25 -15.19 18.39 -3.68
C ASP A 25 -15.86 17.97 -2.37
N GLN A 26 -15.59 18.72 -1.30
CA GLN A 26 -16.17 18.51 0.02
C GLN A 26 -17.69 18.68 0.04
N ARG A 27 -18.30 19.36 -0.95
CA ARG A 27 -19.76 19.45 -1.07
C ARG A 27 -20.39 18.08 -1.32
N LEU A 28 -19.64 17.17 -1.94
CA LEU A 28 -20.05 15.80 -2.18
C LEU A 28 -19.91 14.92 -0.94
N ARG A 29 -19.38 15.43 0.19
CA ARG A 29 -19.28 14.74 1.49
C ARG A 29 -18.76 13.30 1.41
N GLY A 30 -17.81 13.03 0.51
CA GLY A 30 -17.24 11.70 0.30
C GLY A 30 -18.19 10.68 -0.32
N VAL A 31 -19.34 11.09 -0.88
CA VAL A 31 -20.29 10.18 -1.55
C VAL A 31 -19.65 9.41 -2.70
N LEU A 32 -18.68 10.03 -3.36
CA LEU A 32 -17.94 9.43 -4.48
C LEU A 32 -16.66 8.71 -4.06
N ASP A 33 -16.34 8.69 -2.78
CA ASP A 33 -15.12 8.06 -2.29
C ASP A 33 -15.24 6.54 -2.43
N ILE A 34 -14.11 5.91 -2.73
CA ILE A 34 -13.98 4.46 -2.87
C ILE A 34 -12.84 4.03 -1.96
N GLU A 35 -13.18 3.28 -0.92
CA GLU A 35 -12.20 2.69 -0.01
C GLU A 35 -11.40 1.58 -0.72
N ILE A 36 -10.18 1.32 -0.25
CA ILE A 36 -9.30 0.27 -0.82
C ILE A 36 -10.01 -1.09 -0.89
N ALA A 37 -10.81 -1.45 0.12
CA ALA A 37 -11.55 -2.71 0.17
C ALA A 37 -12.58 -2.86 -0.96
N GLN A 38 -13.06 -1.75 -1.53
CA GLN A 38 -14.12 -1.71 -2.55
C GLN A 38 -13.59 -1.29 -3.92
N LEU A 39 -12.27 -1.12 -4.07
CA LEU A 39 -11.61 -0.67 -5.31
C LEU A 39 -11.81 -1.64 -6.50
N TRP A 40 -12.06 -2.90 -6.17
CA TRP A 40 -12.26 -3.99 -7.12
C TRP A 40 -13.74 -4.36 -7.28
N ASP A 41 -14.66 -3.67 -6.60
CA ASP A 41 -16.10 -3.79 -6.86
C ASP A 41 -16.48 -2.98 -8.10
N ASP A 42 -16.57 -3.69 -9.24
CA ASP A 42 -16.90 -3.05 -10.52
C ASP A 42 -18.30 -2.42 -10.51
N HIS A 43 -19.27 -2.95 -9.76
CA HIS A 43 -20.60 -2.35 -9.69
C HIS A 43 -20.56 -1.01 -8.95
N LEU A 44 -19.83 -0.94 -7.83
CA LEU A 44 -19.61 0.31 -7.12
C LEU A 44 -18.87 1.32 -7.99
N VAL A 45 -17.76 0.91 -8.61
CA VAL A 45 -16.93 1.75 -9.49
C VAL A 45 -17.78 2.35 -10.61
N GLN A 46 -18.57 1.53 -11.31
CA GLN A 46 -19.45 2.02 -12.38
C GLN A 46 -20.54 2.96 -11.84
N SER A 47 -21.10 2.68 -10.66
CA SER A 47 -22.09 3.56 -10.04
C SER A 47 -21.53 4.96 -9.72
N ARG A 48 -20.25 5.05 -9.33
CA ARG A 48 -19.57 6.33 -9.06
C ARG A 48 -19.19 7.06 -10.34
N ARG A 49 -18.70 6.32 -11.32
CA ARG A 49 -18.35 6.83 -12.65
C ARG A 49 -19.57 7.43 -13.38
N ALA A 50 -20.74 6.83 -13.23
CA ALA A 50 -21.97 7.25 -13.91
C ALA A 50 -22.65 8.50 -13.29
N LYS A 51 -22.13 9.04 -12.17
CA LYS A 51 -22.72 10.22 -11.52
C LYS A 51 -22.53 11.48 -12.37
N PRO A 52 -23.57 12.32 -12.51
CA PRO A 52 -23.47 13.56 -13.28
C PRO A 52 -22.45 14.51 -12.64
N GLY A 53 -21.58 15.10 -13.48
CA GLY A 53 -20.52 16.02 -13.04
C GLY A 53 -19.17 15.37 -12.72
N VAL A 54 -19.08 14.04 -12.81
CA VAL A 54 -17.80 13.30 -12.71
C VAL A 54 -17.02 13.42 -14.01
N ASN A 55 -15.76 13.86 -13.92
CA ASN A 55 -14.81 13.68 -15.01
C ASN A 55 -14.39 12.21 -15.07
N ALA A 56 -15.00 11.46 -15.98
CA ALA A 56 -14.74 10.04 -16.15
C ALA A 56 -13.27 9.73 -16.48
N ALA A 57 -12.58 10.60 -17.23
CA ALA A 57 -11.18 10.38 -17.59
C ALA A 57 -10.25 10.48 -16.37
N ASP A 58 -10.45 11.49 -15.52
CA ASP A 58 -9.67 11.63 -14.29
C ASP A 58 -10.00 10.50 -13.29
N PHE A 59 -11.28 10.09 -13.22
CA PHE A 59 -11.70 8.97 -12.39
C PHE A 59 -11.06 7.65 -12.83
N ASP A 60 -11.08 7.34 -14.13
CA ASP A 60 -10.49 6.12 -14.68
C ASP A 60 -8.97 6.09 -14.44
N LYS A 61 -8.30 7.26 -14.54
CA LYS A 61 -6.88 7.38 -14.20
C LYS A 61 -6.62 7.17 -12.70
N ALA A 62 -7.46 7.75 -11.83
CA ALA A 62 -7.35 7.54 -10.39
C ALA A 62 -7.57 6.07 -10.01
N LEU A 63 -8.49 5.38 -10.67
CA LEU A 63 -8.75 3.95 -10.49
C LEU A 63 -7.53 3.11 -10.86
N THR A 64 -6.91 3.39 -12.01
CA THR A 64 -5.68 2.70 -12.44
C THR A 64 -4.55 2.89 -11.43
N VAL A 65 -4.26 4.13 -11.03
CA VAL A 65 -3.20 4.45 -10.05
C VAL A 65 -3.48 3.79 -8.70
N ALA A 66 -4.74 3.78 -8.25
CA ALA A 66 -5.12 3.14 -7.01
C ALA A 66 -4.96 1.61 -7.09
N ARG A 67 -5.33 0.96 -8.20
CA ARG A 67 -5.21 -0.50 -8.38
C ARG A 67 -3.76 -0.96 -8.50
N GLU A 68 -2.90 -0.16 -9.14
CA GLU A 68 -1.46 -0.39 -9.18
C GLU A 68 -0.84 -0.34 -7.79
N ARG A 69 -1.30 0.58 -6.94
CA ARG A 69 -0.78 0.77 -5.59
C ARG A 69 -1.33 -0.22 -4.58
N PHE A 70 -2.61 -0.57 -4.73
CA PHE A 70 -3.34 -1.50 -3.88
C PHE A 70 -3.78 -2.70 -4.72
N PRO A 71 -2.84 -3.58 -5.13
CA PRO A 71 -3.18 -4.77 -5.87
C PRO A 71 -4.16 -5.61 -5.04
N GLN A 72 -5.13 -6.22 -5.72
CA GLN A 72 -6.05 -7.15 -5.07
C GLN A 72 -5.22 -8.26 -4.42
N ALA A 73 -5.15 -8.27 -3.09
CA ALA A 73 -4.65 -9.44 -2.39
C ALA A 73 -5.49 -10.63 -2.88
N PRO A 74 -4.90 -11.78 -3.22
CA PRO A 74 -5.69 -12.94 -3.58
C PRO A 74 -6.63 -13.17 -2.41
N ALA A 75 -7.93 -12.98 -2.65
CA ALA A 75 -8.93 -13.28 -1.65
C ALA A 75 -8.60 -14.70 -1.17
N SER A 76 -8.41 -14.90 0.13
CA SER A 76 -8.56 -16.25 0.67
C SER A 76 -10.02 -16.58 0.45
N ASP A 77 -10.30 -17.07 -0.75
CA ASP A 77 -11.51 -17.79 -1.04
C ASP A 77 -11.63 -18.83 0.09
N PRO A 78 -12.73 -18.90 0.83
CA PRO A 78 -12.91 -19.93 1.84
C PRO A 78 -12.67 -21.32 1.26
N PHE A 79 -12.87 -21.50 -0.05
CA PHE A 79 -12.48 -22.71 -0.77
C PHE A 79 -10.96 -22.91 -0.84
N VAL A 80 -10.17 -21.86 -1.12
CA VAL A 80 -8.70 -21.91 -1.10
C VAL A 80 -8.16 -22.08 0.33
N ALA A 81 -8.81 -21.49 1.33
CA ALA A 81 -8.50 -21.72 2.74
C ALA A 81 -8.79 -23.16 3.16
N GLN A 82 -9.91 -23.73 2.68
CA GLN A 82 -10.27 -25.13 2.91
C GLN A 82 -9.32 -26.09 2.17
N LEU A 83 -8.94 -25.80 0.92
CA LEU A 83 -7.96 -26.58 0.18
C LEU A 83 -6.55 -26.51 0.78
N ARG A 84 -6.16 -25.36 1.37
CA ARG A 84 -4.93 -25.26 2.19
C ARG A 84 -5.04 -26.05 3.48
N ALA A 85 -6.19 -26.00 4.17
CA ALA A 85 -6.42 -26.79 5.38
C ALA A 85 -6.42 -28.30 5.11
N LEU A 86 -6.83 -28.71 3.91
CA LEU A 86 -6.81 -30.09 3.42
C LEU A 86 -5.46 -30.51 2.81
N GLY A 87 -4.46 -29.64 2.78
CA GLY A 87 -3.12 -29.96 2.26
C GLY A 87 -3.06 -30.18 0.74
N VAL A 88 -4.08 -29.78 -0.02
CA VAL A 88 -4.16 -29.97 -1.48
C VAL A 88 -3.29 -28.94 -2.23
N ILE A 89 -3.03 -27.78 -1.60
CA ILE A 89 -2.19 -26.72 -2.14
C ILE A 89 -1.03 -26.52 -1.18
N GLU A 90 0.13 -27.11 -1.48
CA GLU A 90 1.38 -26.75 -0.82
C GLU A 90 1.62 -25.26 -1.07
N ALA A 91 1.63 -24.49 0.02
CA ALA A 91 2.15 -23.14 -0.04
C ALA A 91 3.59 -23.24 -0.61
N PRO A 92 4.03 -22.36 -1.52
CA PRO A 92 5.45 -22.29 -1.78
C PRO A 92 6.07 -21.96 -0.42
N VAL A 93 6.80 -22.93 0.14
CA VAL A 93 7.64 -22.72 1.31
C VAL A 93 8.65 -21.69 0.84
N LEU A 94 8.33 -20.42 1.06
CA LEU A 94 9.30 -19.35 1.13
C LEU A 94 10.10 -19.67 2.38
N SER A 95 11.06 -20.58 2.23
CA SER A 95 12.16 -20.73 3.15
C SER A 95 12.65 -19.32 3.43
N PRO A 96 12.60 -18.82 4.69
CA PRO A 96 13.41 -17.67 5.01
C PRO A 96 14.83 -18.18 4.93
N ALA A 97 15.46 -18.02 3.76
CA ALA A 97 16.90 -18.06 3.64
C ALA A 97 17.40 -16.86 4.44
N VAL A 98 17.51 -17.02 5.76
CA VAL A 98 18.27 -16.15 6.64
C VAL A 98 19.68 -16.13 6.04
N PRO A 99 20.17 -14.99 5.52
CA PRO A 99 21.58 -14.89 5.23
C PRO A 99 22.27 -15.00 6.58
N ALA A 100 23.02 -16.09 6.79
CA ALA A 100 23.88 -16.24 7.95
C ALA A 100 24.78 -15.01 8.03
N MET A 101 24.62 -14.23 9.10
CA MET A 101 25.43 -13.05 9.37
C MET A 101 26.88 -13.50 9.59
N GLN A 102 27.70 -13.42 8.54
CA GLN A 102 29.13 -13.72 8.62
C GLN A 102 29.85 -12.52 9.26
N LEU A 103 30.05 -12.62 10.57
CA LEU A 103 30.83 -11.65 11.33
C LEU A 103 32.32 -11.99 11.14
N ARG A 104 33.00 -11.28 10.24
CA ARG A 104 34.46 -11.37 10.06
C ARG A 104 35.13 -10.41 11.03
N ALA A 105 35.69 -10.94 12.10
CA ALA A 105 36.63 -10.22 12.94
C ALA A 105 38.01 -10.23 12.25
N GLU A 106 38.23 -9.31 11.32
CA GLU A 106 39.59 -9.03 10.86
C GLU A 106 40.31 -8.27 11.98
N GLY A 107 41.19 -9.00 12.68
CA GLY A 107 42.02 -8.48 13.73
C GLY A 107 42.92 -7.36 13.23
N ARG A 108 42.51 -6.12 13.49
CA ARG A 108 43.44 -5.03 13.73
C ARG A 108 42.91 -4.24 14.92
N LEU A 109 43.54 -4.43 16.08
CA LEU A 109 43.35 -3.60 17.27
C LEU A 109 43.31 -2.14 16.82
N ALA A 110 42.14 -1.53 16.84
CA ALA A 110 42.03 -0.09 16.69
C ALA A 110 42.91 0.51 17.78
N ARG A 111 43.96 1.23 17.38
CA ARG A 111 44.74 2.04 18.31
C ARG A 111 43.82 3.12 18.83
N PHE A 112 43.07 2.81 19.88
CA PHE A 112 42.33 3.79 20.65
C PHE A 112 43.36 4.83 21.11
N LEU A 113 43.32 6.01 20.51
CA LEU A 113 44.05 7.16 21.03
C LEU A 113 43.24 7.70 22.21
N PRO A 114 43.81 7.76 23.43
CA PRO A 114 43.11 8.37 24.54
C PRO A 114 43.28 9.88 24.41
N GLN A 115 42.24 10.63 24.02
CA GLN A 115 42.26 12.07 24.25
C GLN A 115 40.88 12.74 24.17
N TRP A 116 40.15 12.65 25.27
CA TRP A 116 39.36 13.80 25.71
C TRP A 116 39.74 14.07 27.17
N ARG A 117 40.69 14.99 27.37
CA ARG A 117 40.90 15.62 28.69
C ARG A 117 39.86 16.71 28.83
N ILE A 118 38.88 16.50 29.70
CA ILE A 118 37.99 17.57 30.18
C ILE A 118 38.82 18.47 31.11
N ARG A 119 38.99 19.74 30.78
CA ARG A 119 39.38 20.77 31.75
C ARG A 119 38.10 21.44 32.25
N ARG A 120 37.94 21.49 33.57
CA ARG A 120 36.92 22.31 34.25
C ARG A 120 37.32 23.77 34.24
#